data_AF-A0AAE1V814-F1
#
_entry.id   AF-A0AAE1V814-F1
#
_cell.length_a   1.000
_cell.length_b   1.000
_cell.length_c   1.000
_cell.angle_alpha   90.00
_cell.angle_beta   90.00
_cell.angle_gamma   90.00
#
_symmetry.space_group_name_H-M   'P 1'
#
loop_
_entity.id
_entity.type
_entity.pdbx_description
1 polymer ?
#
loop_
_entity_poly.entity_id
_entity_poly.type
_entity_poly.pdbx_seq_one_letter_code
_entity_poly.pdbx_strand_id
1 'polypeptide(L)'
;MEKLINLCHLDISGTSRLKMSLDTSKLKSLHVLVGAKFLLSGRSGLRIGDLGELRNLYGSLSILELQNVVDRREALKANAREKEHVERLSLEWSKNTAGNSQDERDILDELQPNPNINEITRYRGTKFPNWLANRLLFKLVELWFSNCRDCDSLPALGELPSLKFLTIRGMHRIIEVIEEFYGSSSSKYPFISLEKLEFADMPKLKQWYALGNGELPTLSVPFN
;
A
#
# COMPACT_ATOMS: atom_id res chain seq x y z
N MET A 1 -19.22 19.65 6.77
CA MET A 1 -18.14 19.82 7.76
C MET A 1 -18.09 21.25 8.31
N GLU A 2 -18.24 22.29 7.48
CA GLU A 2 -18.06 23.70 7.89
C GLU A 2 -18.94 24.19 9.06
N LYS A 3 -20.08 23.53 9.33
CA LYS A 3 -20.97 23.86 10.45
C LYS A 3 -20.64 23.11 11.75
N LEU A 4 -19.68 22.17 11.73
CA LEU A 4 -19.36 21.26 12.83
C LEU A 4 -18.13 21.74 13.60
N ILE A 5 -18.18 22.98 14.11
CA ILE A 5 -17.04 23.70 14.71
C ILE A 5 -16.51 23.07 16.02
N ASN A 6 -17.33 22.27 16.70
CA ASN A 6 -16.98 21.58 17.96
C ASN A 6 -16.67 20.09 17.75
N LEU A 7 -16.57 19.63 16.50
CA LEU A 7 -16.31 18.23 16.21
C LEU A 7 -14.85 17.87 16.54
N CYS A 8 -14.66 17.13 17.62
CA CYS A 8 -13.33 16.69 18.07
C CYS A 8 -13.01 15.25 17.71
N HIS A 9 -14.02 14.40 17.52
CA HIS A 9 -13.85 13.00 17.19
C HIS A 9 -14.76 12.63 16.03
N LEU A 10 -14.19 12.03 14.99
CA LEU A 10 -14.93 11.52 13.85
C LEU A 10 -14.48 10.10 13.54
N ASP A 11 -15.38 9.14 13.73
CA ASP A 11 -15.19 7.77 13.29
C ASP A 11 -16.03 7.51 12.04
N ILE A 12 -15.34 7.15 10.96
CA ILE A 12 -15.94 6.80 9.68
C ILE A 12 -15.51 5.39 9.24
N SER A 13 -15.03 4.58 10.17
CA SER A 13 -14.74 3.17 9.95
C SER A 13 -15.97 2.43 9.40
N GLY A 14 -15.74 1.52 8.45
CA GLY A 14 -16.83 0.76 7.82
C GLY A 14 -17.65 1.54 6.77
N THR A 15 -17.40 2.84 6.57
CA THR A 15 -18.10 3.62 5.54
C THR A 15 -17.43 3.41 4.16
N SER A 16 -17.90 2.42 3.41
CA SER A 16 -17.27 2.06 2.13
C SER A 16 -17.36 3.16 1.07
N ARG A 17 -18.46 3.93 1.06
CA ARG A 17 -18.78 4.97 0.07
C ARG A 17 -18.38 6.39 0.48
N LEU A 18 -18.14 6.64 1.76
CA LEU A 18 -17.80 7.99 2.21
C LEU A 18 -16.34 8.28 1.84
N LYS A 19 -16.17 9.24 0.94
CA LYS A 19 -14.85 9.74 0.53
C LYS A 19 -14.74 11.17 1.01
N MET A 20 -13.61 11.50 1.62
CA MET A 20 -13.35 12.84 2.13
C MET A 20 -12.60 13.67 1.09
N SER A 21 -13.28 14.68 0.56
CA SER A 21 -12.70 15.85 -0.09
C SER A 21 -12.64 16.98 0.95
N LEU A 22 -11.62 16.95 1.79
CA LEU A 22 -11.53 17.90 2.91
C LEU A 22 -10.66 19.10 2.58
N ASP A 23 -11.13 20.25 3.01
CA ASP A 23 -10.28 21.40 3.27
C ASP A 23 -9.74 21.25 4.70
N THR A 24 -8.51 20.73 4.81
CA THR A 24 -7.86 20.42 6.09
C THR A 24 -7.74 21.66 6.98
N SER A 25 -7.74 22.87 6.41
CA SER A 25 -7.71 24.13 7.16
C SER A 25 -8.95 24.38 8.02
N LYS A 26 -10.07 23.67 7.74
CA LYS A 26 -11.36 23.83 8.41
C LYS A 26 -11.59 22.83 9.55
N LEU A 27 -10.65 21.91 9.78
CA LEU A 27 -10.73 20.88 10.81
C LEU A 27 -9.84 21.17 12.03
N LYS A 28 -9.65 22.45 12.36
CA LYS A 28 -8.77 22.87 13.47
C LYS A 28 -9.14 22.28 14.83
N SER A 29 -10.42 21.95 15.03
CA SER A 29 -10.92 21.35 16.28
C SER A 29 -10.92 19.82 16.27
N LEU A 30 -10.61 19.17 15.14
CA LEU A 30 -10.67 17.71 15.03
C LEU A 30 -9.43 17.09 15.66
N HIS A 31 -9.63 16.38 16.76
CA HIS A 31 -8.56 15.75 17.53
C HIS A 31 -8.36 14.29 17.17
N VAL A 32 -9.38 13.57 16.72
CA VAL A 32 -9.30 12.15 16.38
C VAL A 32 -10.12 11.88 15.13
N LEU A 33 -9.50 11.21 14.17
CA LEU A 33 -10.15 10.76 12.94
C LEU A 33 -9.83 9.29 12.69
N VAL A 34 -10.85 8.44 12.66
CA VAL A 34 -10.73 6.98 12.52
C VAL A 34 -11.33 6.53 11.18
N GLY A 35 -10.63 5.66 10.46
CA GLY A 35 -11.21 5.00 9.27
C GLY A 35 -11.26 5.83 7.99
N ALA A 36 -10.38 6.83 7.88
CA ALA A 36 -10.44 7.86 6.84
C ALA A 36 -10.11 7.38 5.43
N LYS A 37 -10.91 7.82 4.44
CA LYS A 37 -10.61 7.68 3.02
C LYS A 37 -10.46 9.05 2.36
N PHE A 38 -9.23 9.44 2.04
CA PHE A 38 -8.92 10.71 1.41
C PHE A 38 -8.90 10.59 -0.11
N LEU A 39 -9.69 11.42 -0.78
CA LEU A 39 -9.78 11.45 -2.23
C LEU A 39 -8.94 12.61 -2.77
N LEU A 40 -7.77 12.30 -3.35
CA LEU A 40 -6.93 13.33 -3.94
C LEU A 40 -7.59 13.89 -5.21
N SER A 41 -7.64 15.21 -5.33
CA SER A 41 -8.33 15.90 -6.42
C SER A 41 -7.43 16.88 -7.19
N GLY A 42 -6.11 16.72 -7.08
CA GLY A 42 -5.12 17.53 -7.79
C GLY A 42 -5.10 19.00 -7.33
N ARG A 43 -4.89 19.93 -8.27
CA ARG A 43 -4.66 21.36 -7.98
C ARG A 43 -5.87 22.10 -7.39
N SER A 44 -7.09 21.59 -7.59
CA SER A 44 -8.33 22.25 -7.18
C SER A 44 -8.98 21.66 -5.93
N GLY A 45 -8.31 20.71 -5.26
CA GLY A 45 -8.85 20.09 -4.05
C GLY A 45 -7.76 19.55 -3.14
N LEU A 46 -8.08 18.48 -2.40
CA LEU A 46 -7.15 17.89 -1.45
C LEU A 46 -5.90 17.36 -2.16
N ARG A 47 -4.74 17.84 -1.73
CA ARG A 47 -3.43 17.36 -2.15
C ARG A 47 -2.85 16.42 -1.11
N ILE A 48 -1.92 15.57 -1.55
CA ILE A 48 -1.26 14.62 -0.68
C ILE A 48 -0.49 15.32 0.45
N GLY A 49 0.12 16.47 0.18
CA GLY A 49 0.85 17.25 1.18
C GLY A 49 -0.05 17.81 2.29
N ASP A 50 -1.34 18.02 2.02
CA ASP A 50 -2.28 18.53 3.03
C ASP A 50 -2.55 17.48 4.13
N LEU A 51 -2.26 16.19 3.87
CA LEU A 51 -2.32 15.12 4.87
C LEU A 51 -1.26 15.27 5.96
N GLY A 52 -0.20 16.04 5.73
CA GLY A 52 0.85 16.33 6.73
C GLY A 52 0.31 17.04 7.97
N GLU A 53 -0.73 17.86 7.80
CA GLU A 53 -1.38 18.59 8.89
C GLU A 53 -2.23 17.67 9.79
N LEU A 54 -2.57 16.46 9.31
CA LEU A 54 -3.42 15.51 10.00
C LEU A 54 -2.57 14.51 10.79
N ARG A 55 -2.25 14.85 12.05
CA ARG A 55 -1.41 14.03 12.93
C ARG A 55 -2.16 12.92 13.66
N ASN A 56 -3.42 13.17 14.00
CA ASN A 56 -4.19 12.28 14.87
C ASN A 56 -5.15 11.37 14.08
N LEU A 57 -4.57 10.59 13.16
CA LEU A 57 -5.28 9.61 12.33
C LEU A 57 -5.14 8.22 12.97
N TYR A 58 -6.26 7.53 13.17
CA TYR A 58 -6.31 6.24 13.89
C TYR A 58 -6.89 5.12 13.02
N GLY A 59 -6.46 3.89 13.29
CA GLY A 59 -7.00 2.70 12.66
C GLY A 59 -6.65 2.65 11.17
N SER A 60 -7.65 2.52 10.29
CA SER A 60 -7.42 2.45 8.85
C SER A 60 -7.40 3.82 8.17
N LEU A 61 -6.46 4.01 7.26
CA LEU A 61 -6.29 5.16 6.38
C LEU A 61 -6.23 4.69 4.92
N SER A 62 -7.02 5.29 4.04
CA SER A 62 -6.94 5.06 2.60
C SER A 62 -6.64 6.37 1.89
N ILE A 63 -5.66 6.37 0.98
CA ILE A 63 -5.34 7.49 0.11
C ILE A 63 -5.68 7.06 -1.32
N LEU A 64 -6.67 7.70 -1.90
CA LEU A 64 -7.26 7.35 -3.18
C LEU A 64 -6.84 8.35 -4.26
N GLU A 65 -6.86 7.89 -5.51
CA GLU A 65 -6.56 8.68 -6.71
C GLU A 65 -5.14 9.26 -6.69
N LEU A 66 -4.16 8.44 -6.28
CA LEU A 66 -2.75 8.83 -6.18
C LEU A 66 -2.11 9.30 -7.49
N GLN A 67 -2.71 9.01 -8.64
CA GLN A 67 -2.28 9.59 -9.93
C GLN A 67 -2.40 11.11 -9.98
N ASN A 68 -3.16 11.73 -9.07
CA ASN A 68 -3.34 13.17 -9.01
C ASN A 68 -2.18 13.89 -8.30
N VAL A 69 -1.18 13.17 -7.79
CA VAL A 69 0.05 13.76 -7.26
C VAL A 69 0.95 14.18 -8.42
N VAL A 70 1.03 15.49 -8.67
CA VAL A 70 1.77 16.04 -9.81
C VAL A 70 3.27 16.21 -9.51
N ASP A 71 3.60 16.61 -8.27
CA ASP A 71 4.98 16.70 -7.80
C ASP A 71 5.20 15.66 -6.70
N ARG A 72 6.08 14.68 -6.97
CA ARG A 72 6.44 13.62 -6.01
C ARG A 72 6.90 14.17 -4.67
N ARG A 73 7.49 15.37 -4.62
CA ARG A 73 7.96 16.00 -3.38
C ARG A 73 6.80 16.40 -2.46
N GLU A 74 5.57 16.50 -2.97
CA GLU A 74 4.40 16.68 -2.11
C GLU A 74 4.11 15.41 -1.30
N ALA A 75 4.50 14.22 -1.76
CA ALA A 75 4.31 12.98 -1.01
C ALA A 75 5.13 12.98 0.29
N LEU A 76 6.33 13.59 0.30
CA LEU A 76 7.11 13.82 1.53
C LEU A 76 6.31 14.60 2.57
N LYS A 77 5.56 15.60 2.12
CA LYS A 77 4.79 16.48 3.01
C LYS A 77 3.61 15.77 3.66
N ALA A 78 3.14 14.64 3.11
CA ALA A 78 2.08 13.85 3.74
C ALA A 78 2.51 13.27 5.10
N ASN A 79 3.83 13.16 5.31
CA ASN A 79 4.44 12.70 6.55
C ASN A 79 3.84 11.36 7.01
N ALA A 80 3.68 10.42 6.06
CA ALA A 80 3.01 9.15 6.30
C ALA A 80 3.76 8.29 7.33
N ARG A 81 5.07 8.47 7.45
CA ARG A 81 5.91 7.77 8.41
C ARG A 81 5.58 8.11 9.87
N GLU A 82 5.25 9.37 10.15
CA GLU A 82 4.95 9.85 11.51
C GLU A 82 3.49 9.63 11.93
N LYS A 83 2.68 8.96 11.11
CA LYS A 83 1.29 8.60 11.43
C LYS A 83 1.24 7.33 12.30
N GLU A 84 1.78 7.43 13.51
CA GLU A 84 2.03 6.30 14.42
C GLU A 84 0.76 5.53 14.83
N HIS A 85 -0.40 6.18 14.82
CA HIS A 85 -1.68 5.60 15.21
C HIS A 85 -2.45 4.95 14.04
N VAL A 86 -1.95 5.08 12.81
CA VAL A 86 -2.51 4.39 11.65
C VAL A 86 -2.05 2.94 11.70
N GLU A 87 -2.98 2.00 11.79
CA GLU A 87 -2.71 0.57 11.85
C GLU A 87 -2.73 -0.07 10.46
N ARG A 88 -3.53 0.49 9.53
CA ARG A 88 -3.67 0.00 8.16
C ARG A 88 -3.68 1.15 7.17
N LEU A 89 -2.75 1.15 6.23
CA LEU A 89 -2.66 2.11 5.14
C LEU A 89 -2.94 1.41 3.80
N SER A 90 -3.93 1.93 3.06
CA SER A 90 -4.26 1.51 1.70
C SER A 90 -3.97 2.64 0.71
N LEU A 91 -3.27 2.32 -0.37
CA LEU A 91 -2.87 3.26 -1.42
C LEU A 91 -3.52 2.82 -2.74
N GLU A 92 -4.36 3.69 -3.31
CA GLU A 92 -5.12 3.37 -4.52
C GLU A 92 -4.93 4.41 -5.62
N TRP A 93 -4.64 3.92 -6.84
CA TRP A 93 -4.66 4.69 -8.07
C TRP A 93 -5.98 4.50 -8.83
N SER A 94 -6.32 5.43 -9.72
CA SER A 94 -7.54 5.33 -10.53
C SER A 94 -7.55 4.11 -11.44
N LYS A 95 -8.76 3.63 -11.76
CA LYS A 95 -8.96 2.60 -12.79
C LYS A 95 -8.70 3.10 -14.22
N ASN A 96 -8.90 4.40 -14.45
CA ASN A 96 -8.96 5.02 -15.77
C ASN A 96 -7.96 6.18 -15.81
N THR A 97 -6.82 6.01 -16.46
CA THR A 97 -6.06 7.08 -17.15
C THR A 97 -4.71 6.58 -17.62
N ALA A 98 -4.23 7.15 -18.74
CA ALA A 98 -2.83 7.11 -19.14
C ALA A 98 -2.01 7.94 -18.14
N GLY A 99 -1.09 7.30 -17.43
CA GLY A 99 -0.10 7.95 -16.57
C GLY A 99 1.26 7.34 -16.83
N ASN A 100 2.32 8.06 -16.50
CA ASN A 100 3.69 7.59 -16.68
C ASN A 100 4.11 6.73 -15.48
N SER A 101 4.59 5.51 -15.74
CA SER A 101 4.93 4.51 -14.70
C SER A 101 6.07 4.94 -13.78
N GLN A 102 6.98 5.80 -14.25
CA GLN A 102 8.14 6.25 -13.47
C GLN A 102 7.74 7.20 -12.34
N ASP A 103 6.76 8.08 -12.59
CA ASP A 103 6.33 9.08 -11.61
C ASP A 103 5.68 8.43 -10.39
N GLU A 104 5.07 7.25 -10.57
CA GLU A 104 4.36 6.56 -9.48
C GLU A 104 5.27 5.84 -8.50
N ARG A 105 6.33 5.20 -9.02
CA ARG A 105 7.35 4.60 -8.15
C ARG A 105 7.96 5.66 -7.26
N ASP A 106 8.30 6.79 -7.88
CA ASP A 106 8.85 7.94 -7.19
C ASP A 106 7.91 8.48 -6.11
N ILE A 107 6.59 8.56 -6.36
CA ILE A 107 5.60 8.94 -5.33
C ILE A 107 5.66 7.99 -4.13
N LEU A 108 5.74 6.67 -4.37
CA LEU A 108 5.88 5.69 -3.29
C LEU A 108 7.23 5.78 -2.57
N ASP A 109 8.33 5.99 -3.30
CA ASP A 109 9.69 6.16 -2.75
C ASP A 109 9.80 7.43 -1.89
N GLU A 110 9.04 8.48 -2.19
CA GLU A 110 8.97 9.71 -1.40
C GLU A 110 8.01 9.54 -0.19
N LEU A 111 6.90 8.82 -0.35
CA LEU A 111 5.93 8.62 0.74
C LEU A 111 6.52 7.88 1.94
N GLN A 112 7.40 6.90 1.69
CA GLN A 112 8.05 6.02 2.68
C GLN A 112 7.19 5.73 3.91
N PRO A 113 5.99 5.14 3.73
CA PRO A 113 5.13 4.87 4.86
C PRO A 113 5.84 3.93 5.85
N ASN A 114 5.58 4.13 7.15
CA ASN A 114 6.02 3.24 8.23
C ASN A 114 5.40 1.82 8.04
N PRO A 115 5.60 0.80 8.92
CA PRO A 115 5.23 -0.60 8.67
C PRO A 115 3.72 -0.88 8.59
N ASN A 116 2.91 0.16 8.49
CA ASN A 116 1.45 0.12 8.51
C ASN A 116 0.87 0.03 7.11
N ILE A 117 1.68 -0.02 6.05
CA ILE A 117 1.21 -0.35 4.69
C ILE A 117 0.50 -1.69 4.73
N ASN A 118 -0.68 -1.80 4.11
CA ASN A 118 -1.45 -3.04 4.10
C ASN A 118 -1.93 -3.37 2.69
N GLU A 119 -2.18 -2.36 1.85
CA GLU A 119 -2.72 -2.58 0.52
C GLU A 119 -2.17 -1.57 -0.49
N ILE A 120 -1.78 -2.06 -1.66
CA ILE A 120 -1.45 -1.25 -2.84
C ILE A 120 -2.31 -1.73 -4.01
N THR A 121 -3.16 -0.83 -4.53
CA THR A 121 -4.16 -1.15 -5.53
C THR A 121 -4.02 -0.27 -6.76
N ARG A 122 -4.05 -0.90 -7.95
CA ARG A 122 -3.98 -0.26 -9.28
C ARG A 122 -2.70 0.55 -9.53
N TYR A 123 -1.64 0.29 -8.78
CA TYR A 123 -0.32 0.88 -9.03
C TYR A 123 0.18 0.52 -10.44
N ARG A 124 0.65 1.51 -11.19
CA ARG A 124 1.04 1.43 -12.61
C ARG A 124 2.56 1.52 -12.80
N GLY A 125 3.34 1.61 -11.71
CA GLY A 125 4.79 1.45 -11.79
C GLY A 125 5.18 0.03 -12.17
N THR A 126 6.27 -0.12 -12.92
CA THR A 126 6.77 -1.45 -13.34
C THR A 126 7.44 -2.22 -12.21
N LYS A 127 8.00 -1.50 -11.23
CA LYS A 127 8.67 -2.06 -10.06
C LYS A 127 8.22 -1.36 -8.79
N PHE A 128 8.18 -2.10 -7.69
CA PHE A 128 7.95 -1.53 -6.36
C PHE A 128 9.20 -0.83 -5.81
N PRO A 129 9.02 0.18 -4.94
CA PRO A 129 10.12 0.83 -4.24
C PRO A 129 10.85 -0.15 -3.32
N ASN A 130 12.15 0.12 -3.07
CA ASN A 130 13.00 -0.81 -2.32
C ASN A 130 12.62 -0.93 -0.85
N TRP A 131 11.98 0.10 -0.28
CA TRP A 131 11.55 0.08 1.11
C TRP A 131 10.47 -0.99 1.39
N LEU A 132 9.75 -1.48 0.37
CA LEU A 132 8.70 -2.48 0.53
C LEU A 132 9.23 -3.88 0.85
N ALA A 133 10.51 -4.14 0.54
CA ALA A 133 11.23 -5.35 0.91
C ALA A 133 12.16 -5.13 2.12
N ASN A 134 12.00 -4.01 2.85
CA ASN A 134 12.89 -3.68 3.95
C ASN A 134 12.48 -4.45 5.22
N ARG A 135 13.44 -5.14 5.85
CA ARG A 135 13.25 -5.84 7.13
C ARG A 135 12.79 -4.94 8.29
N LEU A 136 12.96 -3.62 8.16
CA LEU A 136 12.42 -2.64 9.09
C LEU A 136 10.88 -2.60 9.10
N LEU A 137 10.20 -3.23 8.15
CA LEU A 137 8.75 -3.44 8.16
C LEU A 137 8.35 -4.59 9.12
N PHE A 138 8.95 -4.66 10.31
CA PHE A 138 8.80 -5.78 11.25
C PHE A 138 7.42 -5.92 11.89
N LYS A 139 6.50 -4.95 11.69
CA LYS A 139 5.11 -5.03 12.16
C LYS A 139 4.12 -5.41 11.05
N LEU A 140 4.59 -5.55 9.82
CA LEU A 140 3.73 -5.82 8.68
C LEU A 140 3.22 -7.27 8.72
N VAL A 141 1.95 -7.46 9.06
CA VAL A 141 1.31 -8.77 9.19
C VAL A 141 0.61 -9.21 7.91
N GLU A 142 0.01 -8.26 7.19
CA GLU A 142 -0.81 -8.53 6.02
C GLU A 142 -0.52 -7.52 4.92
N LEU A 143 -0.29 -8.02 3.70
CA LEU A 143 0.01 -7.20 2.53
C LEU A 143 -0.75 -7.68 1.30
N TRP A 144 -1.49 -6.77 0.67
CA TRP A 144 -2.29 -7.05 -0.51
C TRP A 144 -1.83 -6.20 -1.68
N PHE A 145 -1.60 -6.85 -2.81
CA PHE A 145 -1.45 -6.20 -4.11
C PHE A 145 -2.64 -6.54 -4.99
N SER A 146 -3.28 -5.52 -5.57
CA SER A 146 -4.47 -5.71 -6.38
C SER A 146 -4.40 -4.89 -7.66
N ASN A 147 -4.53 -5.55 -8.81
CA ASN A 147 -4.59 -4.91 -10.12
C ASN A 147 -3.37 -4.03 -10.44
N CYS A 148 -2.18 -4.33 -9.92
CA CYS A 148 -0.94 -3.62 -10.28
C CYS A 148 -0.41 -4.17 -11.62
N ARG A 149 -1.18 -3.96 -12.69
CA ARG A 149 -1.08 -4.72 -13.95
C ARG A 149 0.25 -4.55 -14.67
N ASP A 150 0.88 -3.39 -14.50
CA ASP A 150 2.12 -3.02 -15.19
C ASP A 150 3.38 -3.50 -14.46
N CYS A 151 3.24 -4.00 -13.23
CA CYS A 151 4.34 -4.58 -12.46
C CYS A 151 4.87 -5.85 -13.12
N ASP A 152 6.16 -5.85 -13.44
CA ASP A 152 6.86 -6.98 -14.07
C ASP A 152 7.85 -7.69 -13.13
N SER A 153 8.04 -7.19 -11.90
CA SER A 153 8.79 -7.87 -10.84
C SER A 153 8.12 -7.72 -9.48
N LEU A 154 8.19 -8.76 -8.64
CA LEU A 154 7.79 -8.69 -7.24
C LEU A 154 8.97 -8.26 -6.36
N PRO A 155 8.73 -7.51 -5.26
CA PRO A 155 9.76 -7.20 -4.29
C PRO A 155 10.15 -8.45 -3.47
N ALA A 156 11.27 -8.38 -2.78
CA ALA A 156 11.82 -9.45 -1.95
C ALA A 156 11.05 -9.61 -0.61
N LEU A 157 9.78 -9.96 -0.70
CA LEU A 157 8.84 -10.01 0.43
C LEU A 157 9.15 -11.13 1.42
N GLY A 158 9.93 -12.14 1.03
CA GLY A 158 10.34 -13.21 1.93
C GLY A 158 11.26 -12.76 3.07
N GLU A 159 11.82 -11.55 3.01
CA GLU A 159 12.60 -11.00 4.12
C GLU A 159 11.74 -10.36 5.23
N LEU A 160 10.42 -10.25 5.04
CA LEU A 160 9.53 -9.61 6.00
C LEU A 160 9.24 -10.57 7.18
N PRO A 161 9.71 -10.24 8.40
CA PRO A 161 9.75 -11.22 9.49
C PRO A 161 8.38 -11.54 10.08
N SER A 162 7.40 -10.66 9.95
CA SER A 162 6.06 -10.82 10.56
C SER A 162 4.93 -10.98 9.56
N LEU A 163 5.25 -11.07 8.26
CA LEU A 163 4.24 -11.20 7.22
C LEU A 163 3.59 -12.59 7.28
N LYS A 164 2.31 -12.63 7.60
CA LYS A 164 1.48 -13.83 7.71
C LYS A 164 0.58 -14.05 6.50
N PHE A 165 0.02 -12.97 5.98
CA PHE A 165 -0.98 -13.03 4.90
C PHE A 165 -0.53 -12.19 3.72
N LEU A 166 -0.23 -12.84 2.60
CA LEU A 166 0.18 -12.19 1.36
C LEU A 166 -0.80 -12.55 0.24
N THR A 167 -1.44 -11.53 -0.33
CA THR A 167 -2.32 -11.69 -1.50
C THR A 167 -1.77 -10.89 -2.66
N ILE A 168 -1.53 -11.55 -3.79
CA ILE A 168 -1.04 -10.95 -5.02
C ILE A 168 -2.06 -11.25 -6.11
N ARG A 169 -2.82 -10.22 -6.50
CA ARG A 169 -3.92 -10.35 -7.45
C ARG A 169 -3.83 -9.38 -8.60
N GLY A 170 -4.18 -9.81 -9.82
CA GLY A 170 -4.33 -8.91 -10.97
C GLY A 170 -2.99 -8.38 -11.50
N MET A 171 -1.91 -9.14 -11.33
CA MET A 171 -0.56 -8.82 -11.82
C MET A 171 -0.36 -9.39 -13.22
N HIS A 172 -0.60 -8.60 -14.26
CA HIS A 172 -0.69 -9.11 -15.64
C HIS A 172 0.65 -9.28 -16.36
N ARG A 173 1.73 -8.67 -15.87
CA ARG A 173 3.06 -8.74 -16.51
C ARG A 173 4.03 -9.69 -15.82
N ILE A 174 3.70 -10.20 -14.64
CA ILE A 174 4.48 -11.25 -13.98
C ILE A 174 4.37 -12.55 -14.77
N ILE A 175 5.52 -13.07 -15.21
CA ILE A 175 5.63 -14.34 -15.96
C ILE A 175 6.09 -15.46 -15.04
N GLU A 176 6.95 -15.14 -14.09
CA GLU A 176 7.55 -16.10 -13.16
C GLU A 176 7.76 -15.48 -11.79
N VAL A 177 7.69 -16.31 -10.76
CA VAL A 177 8.11 -15.97 -9.40
C VAL A 177 9.47 -16.64 -9.16
N ILE A 178 10.52 -15.82 -9.11
CA ILE A 178 11.93 -16.23 -9.02
C ILE A 178 12.49 -16.06 -7.60
N GLU A 179 13.74 -16.47 -7.41
CA GLU A 179 14.44 -16.46 -6.11
C GLU A 179 14.42 -15.08 -5.42
N GLU A 180 14.48 -13.99 -6.18
CA GLU A 180 14.44 -12.62 -5.64
C GLU A 180 13.19 -12.33 -4.79
N PHE A 181 12.07 -13.00 -5.05
CA PHE A 181 10.84 -12.86 -4.26
C PHE A 181 11.03 -13.29 -2.80
N TYR A 182 11.92 -14.26 -2.56
CA TYR A 182 12.19 -14.84 -1.26
C TYR A 182 13.16 -14.02 -0.43
N GLY A 183 14.00 -13.18 -1.04
CA GLY A 183 15.01 -12.43 -0.30
C GLY A 183 16.37 -12.46 -0.96
N SER A 184 17.34 -11.86 -0.27
CA SER A 184 18.75 -12.04 -0.58
C SER A 184 19.18 -13.50 -0.34
N SER A 185 20.22 -13.93 -1.05
CA SER A 185 20.85 -15.26 -0.87
C SER A 185 21.39 -15.53 0.54
N SER A 186 21.44 -14.51 1.40
CA SER A 186 21.78 -14.63 2.82
C SER A 186 20.60 -15.07 3.71
N SER A 187 19.38 -15.01 3.19
CA SER A 187 18.15 -15.38 3.91
C SER A 187 17.98 -16.89 3.93
N LYS A 188 18.44 -17.50 5.02
CA LYS A 188 18.37 -18.96 5.22
C LYS A 188 16.93 -19.50 5.28
N TYR A 189 15.99 -18.70 5.76
CA TYR A 189 14.56 -19.04 5.87
C TYR A 189 13.73 -17.84 5.42
N PRO A 190 13.30 -17.79 4.16
CA PRO A 190 12.39 -16.76 3.71
C PRO A 190 10.98 -17.04 4.21
N PHE A 191 10.17 -15.99 4.37
CA PHE A 191 8.77 -16.08 4.79
C PHE A 191 8.57 -16.80 6.13
N ILE A 192 9.40 -16.52 7.13
CA ILE A 192 9.40 -17.21 8.45
C ILE A 192 8.05 -17.25 9.17
N SER A 193 7.15 -16.30 8.89
CA SER A 193 5.83 -16.18 9.53
C SER A 193 4.67 -16.42 8.57
N LEU A 194 4.91 -16.74 7.29
CA LEU A 194 3.85 -16.75 6.29
C LEU A 194 2.92 -17.94 6.49
N GLU A 195 1.64 -17.64 6.70
CA GLU A 195 0.57 -18.62 6.91
C GLU A 195 -0.29 -18.79 5.64
N LYS A 196 -0.46 -17.72 4.85
CA LYS A 196 -1.22 -17.73 3.60
C LYS A 196 -0.53 -16.92 2.52
N LEU A 197 -0.34 -17.55 1.36
CA LEU A 197 0.04 -16.92 0.09
C LEU A 197 -1.05 -17.18 -0.94
N GLU A 198 -1.57 -16.13 -1.55
CA GLU A 198 -2.58 -16.23 -2.61
C GLU A 198 -2.09 -15.52 -3.87
N PHE A 199 -2.07 -16.25 -4.97
CA PHE A 199 -1.93 -15.69 -6.32
C PHE A 199 -3.26 -15.83 -7.05
N ALA A 200 -3.79 -14.74 -7.61
CA ALA A 200 -5.06 -14.76 -8.32
C ALA A 200 -5.05 -13.81 -9.52
N ASP A 201 -5.76 -14.13 -10.60
CA ASP A 201 -5.86 -13.24 -11.77
C ASP A 201 -4.48 -12.80 -12.31
N MET A 202 -3.59 -13.77 -12.51
CA MET A 202 -2.23 -13.56 -13.03
C MET A 202 -2.06 -14.24 -14.39
N PRO A 203 -2.66 -13.71 -15.47
CA PRO A 203 -2.86 -14.42 -16.73
C PRO A 203 -1.57 -14.81 -17.46
N LYS A 204 -0.42 -14.19 -17.14
CA LYS A 204 0.88 -14.52 -17.73
C LYS A 204 1.78 -15.34 -16.82
N LEU A 205 1.39 -15.58 -15.57
CA LEU A 205 2.18 -16.36 -14.63
C LEU A 205 2.23 -17.82 -15.09
N LYS A 206 3.42 -18.28 -15.48
CA LYS A 206 3.66 -19.64 -15.99
C LYS A 206 4.41 -20.51 -15.01
N GLN A 207 5.25 -19.92 -14.17
CA GLN A 207 6.19 -20.65 -13.33
C GLN A 207 6.34 -20.00 -11.96
N TRP A 208 6.51 -20.84 -10.96
CA TRP A 208 6.82 -20.42 -9.61
C TRP A 208 7.92 -21.33 -9.08
N TYR A 209 9.12 -20.77 -8.93
CA TYR A 209 10.29 -21.49 -8.45
C TYR A 209 10.25 -21.57 -6.92
N ALA A 210 9.62 -22.62 -6.40
CA ALA A 210 9.70 -22.94 -4.98
C ALA A 210 11.15 -23.28 -4.60
N LEU A 211 11.62 -22.75 -3.48
CA LEU A 211 12.93 -23.13 -2.93
C LEU A 211 12.98 -24.64 -2.72
N GLY A 212 13.96 -25.27 -3.37
CA GLY A 212 14.12 -26.71 -3.37
C GLY A 212 14.27 -27.27 -1.96
N ASN A 213 13.50 -28.33 -1.70
CA ASN A 213 13.55 -29.22 -0.54
C ASN A 213 12.96 -28.67 0.77
N GLY A 214 11.62 -28.59 0.83
CA GLY A 214 10.89 -29.09 2.00
C GLY A 214 10.34 -28.10 3.03
N GLU A 215 10.47 -26.78 2.86
CA GLU A 215 10.06 -25.83 3.92
C GLU A 215 9.28 -24.59 3.43
N LEU A 216 8.40 -24.75 2.43
CA LEU A 216 7.26 -23.82 2.34
C LEU A 216 6.12 -24.41 3.20
N PRO A 217 5.62 -23.73 4.25
CA PRO A 217 4.43 -24.20 4.95
C PRO A 217 3.33 -24.37 3.92
N THR A 218 2.79 -25.59 3.80
CA THR A 218 1.88 -26.06 2.76
C THR A 218 0.93 -24.99 2.22
N LEU A 219 1.31 -24.36 1.10
CA LEU A 219 0.48 -23.40 0.39
C LEU A 219 -0.47 -24.17 -0.51
N SER A 220 -1.75 -24.18 -0.17
CA SER A 220 -2.80 -24.66 -1.07
C SER A 220 -3.00 -23.62 -2.17
N VAL A 221 -2.49 -23.92 -3.36
CA VAL A 221 -2.73 -23.11 -4.57
C VAL A 221 -3.90 -23.75 -5.34
N PRO A 222 -5.11 -23.16 -5.35
CA PRO A 222 -6.11 -23.52 -6.33
C PRO A 222 -5.76 -22.83 -7.65
N PHE A 223 -5.09 -23.54 -8.54
CA PHE A 223 -5.07 -23.16 -9.96
C PHE A 223 -6.44 -23.53 -10.54
N ASN A 224 -7.29 -22.54 -10.81
CA ASN A 224 -8.48 -22.66 -11.65
C ASN A 224 -8.21 -21.97 -12.98
#